data_AF-A0A4R5E0H8-F1
#
_entry.id   AF-A0A4R5E0H8-F1
#
_cell.length_a   1.000
_cell.length_b   1.000
_cell.length_c   1.000
_cell.angle_alpha   90.00
_cell.angle_beta   90.00
_cell.angle_gamma   90.00
#
_symmetry.space_group_name_H-M   'P 1'
#
loop_
_entity.id
_entity.type
_entity.pdbx_description
1 polymer ?
#
loop_
_entity_poly.entity_id
_entity_poly.type
_entity_poly.pdbx_seq_one_letter_code
_entity_poly.pdbx_strand_id
1 'polypeptide(L)'
;MAITITKIDLNITRLAEPTRKLYIVWIETEKNGAKNIGQLKTSSGFFSKTLKSSLTTVTSFKPTGFFISAEDDSGIQRPGSQVVLSTSR
;
A
#
# COMPACT_ATOMS: atom_id res chain seq x y z
N MET A 1 0.36 3.03 29.75
CA MET A 1 -0.34 3.17 28.45
C MET A 1 0.16 2.06 27.56
N ALA A 2 -0.71 1.15 27.10
CA ALA A 2 -0.31 0.06 26.21
C ALA A 2 -0.44 0.51 24.75
N ILE A 3 0.58 0.28 23.93
CA ILE A 3 0.51 0.50 22.48
C ILE A 3 0.04 -0.81 21.86
N THR A 4 -1.10 -0.78 21.16
CA THR A 4 -1.57 -1.94 20.40
C THR A 4 -0.83 -2.00 19.06
N ILE A 5 -0.21 -3.13 18.77
CA ILE A 5 0.43 -3.39 17.48
C ILE A 5 -0.48 -4.29 16.65
N THR A 6 -0.81 -3.86 15.44
CA THR A 6 -1.62 -4.61 14.49
C THR A 6 -0.72 -5.19 13.40
N LYS A 7 -0.76 -6.51 13.22
CA LYS A 7 -0.16 -7.19 12.07
C LYS A 7 -1.09 -7.07 10.86
N ILE A 8 -0.53 -6.67 9.73
CA ILE A 8 -1.22 -6.55 8.45
C ILE A 8 -0.58 -7.52 7.47
N ASP A 9 -1.42 -8.29 6.79
CA ASP A 9 -1.04 -9.22 5.71
C ASP A 9 -1.93 -8.93 4.50
N LEU A 10 -1.35 -8.35 3.46
CA LEU A 10 -2.05 -7.99 2.24
C LEU A 10 -1.59 -8.87 1.09
N ASN A 11 -2.56 -9.42 0.38
CA ASN A 11 -2.34 -10.21 -0.83
C ASN A 11 -3.11 -9.53 -1.96
N ILE A 12 -2.37 -8.97 -2.92
CA ILE A 12 -2.92 -8.19 -4.02
C ILE A 12 -2.79 -8.98 -5.31
N THR A 13 -3.89 -9.02 -6.04
CA THR A 13 -3.92 -9.56 -7.40
C THR A 13 -4.48 -8.48 -8.33
N ARG A 14 -3.96 -8.42 -9.56
CA ARG A 14 -4.44 -7.51 -10.61
C ARG A 14 -4.26 -6.02 -10.27
N LEU A 15 -3.04 -5.64 -9.86
CA LEU A 15 -2.68 -4.22 -9.81
C LEU A 15 -2.77 -3.61 -11.21
N ALA A 16 -3.39 -2.44 -11.30
CA ALA A 16 -3.39 -1.66 -12.53
C ALA A 16 -1.96 -1.25 -12.88
N GLU A 17 -1.61 -1.28 -14.17
CA GLU A 17 -0.29 -0.87 -14.64
C GLU A 17 -0.08 0.64 -14.42
N PRO A 18 0.93 1.05 -13.65
CA PRO A 18 1.15 2.43 -13.28
C PRO A 18 1.99 3.14 -14.33
N THR A 19 1.98 4.47 -14.26
CA THR A 19 2.95 5.29 -15.00
C THR A 19 4.27 5.45 -14.25
N ARG A 20 4.29 5.09 -12.96
CA ARG A 20 5.42 5.24 -12.03
C ARG A 20 5.92 3.88 -11.52
N LYS A 21 7.10 3.87 -10.91
CA LYS A 21 7.87 2.63 -10.67
C LYS A 21 7.50 1.88 -9.40
N LEU A 22 7.03 2.58 -8.37
CA LEU A 22 6.82 2.02 -7.04
C LEU A 22 5.34 1.97 -6.70
N TYR A 23 4.93 0.91 -6.04
CA TYR A 23 3.60 0.80 -5.45
C TYR A 23 3.71 0.96 -3.94
N ILE A 24 3.15 2.04 -3.41
CA ILE A 24 3.18 2.35 -1.98
C ILE A 24 1.81 2.04 -1.39
N VAL A 25 1.82 1.29 -0.29
CA VAL A 25 0.62 0.92 0.44
C VAL A 25 0.39 1.91 1.55
N TRP A 26 -0.84 2.40 1.61
CA TRP A 26 -1.30 3.35 2.61
C TRP A 26 -2.42 2.72 3.43
N ILE A 27 -2.42 3.06 4.72
CA ILE A 27 -3.59 2.90 5.58
C ILE A 27 -4.26 4.25 5.76
N GLU A 28 -5.58 4.26 5.72
CA GLU A 28 -6.38 5.37 6.21
C GLU A 28 -6.58 5.19 7.71
N THR A 29 -6.57 6.30 8.46
CA THR A 29 -6.78 6.29 9.90
C THR A 29 -7.82 7.35 10.24
N GLU A 30 -8.60 7.13 11.29
CA GLU A 30 -9.67 8.05 11.70
C GLU A 30 -9.16 9.48 12.02
N LYS A 31 -7.94 9.61 12.53
CA LYS A 31 -7.43 10.88 13.09
C LYS A 31 -6.09 11.36 12.55
N ASN A 32 -5.30 10.48 11.91
CA ASN A 32 -3.92 10.80 11.53
C ASN A 32 -3.71 10.83 10.01
N GLY A 33 -4.80 10.85 9.25
CA GLY A 33 -4.80 10.79 7.79
C GLY A 33 -4.23 9.48 7.26
N ALA A 34 -3.76 9.51 6.00
CA ALA A 34 -3.10 8.38 5.38
C ALA A 34 -1.67 8.18 5.92
N LYS A 35 -1.29 6.94 6.21
CA LYS A 35 0.08 6.56 6.61
C LYS A 35 0.66 5.55 5.65
N ASN A 36 1.87 5.81 5.18
CA ASN A 36 2.67 4.84 4.42
C ASN A 36 3.06 3.69 5.35
N ILE A 37 2.72 2.47 4.96
CA ILE A 37 3.02 1.25 5.74
C ILE A 37 3.98 0.30 5.01
N GLY A 38 4.47 0.70 3.83
CA GLY A 38 5.46 -0.02 3.07
C GLY A 38 5.20 -0.02 1.57
N GLN A 39 6.17 -0.57 0.84
CA GLN A 39 6.13 -0.76 -0.60
C GLN A 39 5.80 -2.21 -0.94
N LEU A 40 5.01 -2.41 -1.99
CA LEU A 40 4.82 -3.72 -2.58
C LEU A 40 6.08 -4.19 -3.30
N LYS A 41 6.53 -5.41 -2.98
CA LYS A 41 7.58 -6.09 -3.74
C LYS A 41 6.93 -6.77 -4.94
N THR A 42 7.01 -6.16 -6.11
CA THR A 42 6.52 -6.76 -7.35
C THR A 42 7.63 -7.60 -7.97
N SER A 43 7.43 -8.92 -8.09
CA SER A 43 8.29 -9.76 -8.92
C SER A 43 7.77 -9.74 -10.35
N SER A 44 8.47 -9.03 -11.24
CA SER A 44 8.22 -9.08 -12.68
C SER A 44 8.81 -10.37 -13.24
N GLY A 45 8.16 -11.51 -12.98
CA GLY A 45 8.41 -12.72 -13.75
C GLY A 45 7.84 -12.53 -15.14
N PHE A 46 8.68 -12.63 -16.18
CA PHE A 46 8.45 -12.38 -17.61
C PHE A 46 7.21 -13.07 -18.26
N PHE A 47 6.37 -13.77 -17.50
CA PHE A 47 5.27 -14.60 -18.00
C PHE A 47 3.89 -14.34 -17.36
N SER A 48 3.72 -13.39 -16.43
CA SER A 48 2.41 -13.07 -15.85
C SER A 48 1.95 -11.65 -16.19
N LYS A 49 0.93 -11.52 -17.05
CA LYS A 49 0.20 -10.25 -17.28
C LYS A 49 -0.53 -9.73 -16.04
N THR A 50 -0.64 -10.55 -14.99
CA THR A 50 -1.24 -10.17 -13.72
C THR A 50 -0.15 -9.95 -12.68
N LEU A 51 0.03 -8.70 -12.26
CA LEU A 51 0.89 -8.38 -11.13
C LEU A 51 0.29 -8.95 -9.85
N LYS A 52 1.03 -9.85 -9.21
CA LYS A 52 0.75 -10.37 -7.88
C LYS A 52 1.80 -9.80 -6.93
N SER A 53 1.36 -9.31 -5.78
CA SER A 53 2.28 -8.82 -4.75
C SER A 53 1.67 -8.97 -3.37
N SER A 54 2.51 -8.98 -2.35
CA SER A 54 2.11 -9.04 -0.96
C SER A 54 2.91 -8.06 -0.10
N LEU A 55 2.30 -7.68 1.02
CA LEU A 55 2.93 -6.88 2.07
C LEU A 55 2.58 -7.47 3.42
N THR A 56 3.61 -7.81 4.19
CA THR A 56 3.48 -8.13 5.60
C THR A 56 4.18 -7.05 6.41
N THR A 57 3.44 -6.39 7.29
CA THR A 57 3.96 -5.29 8.10
C THR A 57 3.23 -5.21 9.45
N VAL A 58 3.75 -4.38 10.34
CA VAL A 58 3.13 -4.07 11.63
C VAL A 58 2.96 -2.57 11.76
N THR A 59 1.87 -2.15 12.39
CA THR A 59 1.57 -0.74 12.62
C THR A 59 0.97 -0.53 14.01
N SER A 60 1.23 0.63 14.61
CA SER A 60 0.55 1.09 15.83
C SER A 60 -0.72 1.90 15.54
N PHE A 61 -1.02 2.14 14.26
CA PHE A 61 -2.21 2.84 13.83
C PHE A 61 -3.34 1.86 13.53
N LYS A 62 -4.55 2.20 13.98
CA LYS A 62 -5.77 1.45 13.64
C LYS A 62 -6.23 1.83 12.21
N PRO A 63 -6.20 0.92 11.23
CA PRO A 63 -6.62 1.21 9.87
C PRO A 63 -8.16 1.23 9.76
N THR A 64 -8.70 2.17 8.99
CA THR A 64 -10.10 2.21 8.56
C THR A 64 -10.28 1.81 7.10
N GLY A 65 -9.19 1.84 6.33
CA GLY A 65 -9.17 1.55 4.90
C GLY A 65 -7.73 1.40 4.42
N PHE A 66 -7.59 0.90 3.19
CA PHE A 66 -6.33 0.73 2.52
C PHE A 66 -6.43 1.27 1.10
N PHE A 67 -5.36 1.88 0.63
CA PHE A 67 -5.22 2.20 -0.78
C PHE A 67 -3.76 2.08 -1.21
N ILE A 68 -3.54 1.98 -2.51
CA ILE A 68 -2.24 1.81 -3.12
C ILE A 68 -2.08 2.93 -4.15
N SER A 69 -0.97 3.66 -4.05
CA SER A 69 -0.60 4.65 -5.05
C SER A 69 0.65 4.22 -5.82
N ALA A 70 0.73 4.70 -7.06
CA ALA A 70 1.92 4.61 -7.88
C ALA A 70 2.79 5.84 -7.67
N GLU A 71 4.09 5.64 -7.42
CA GLU A 71 5.00 6.68 -6.94
C GLU A 71 6.41 6.50 -7.51
N ASP A 72 7.21 7.58 -7.47
CA ASP A 72 8.60 7.58 -7.94
C ASP A 72 9.61 7.42 -6.80
N ASP A 73 9.21 7.71 -5.56
CA ASP A 73 10.04 7.62 -4.35
C ASP A 73 9.26 6.90 -3.23
N SER A 74 9.96 6.04 -2.49
CA SER A 74 9.40 5.29 -1.35
C SER A 74 9.37 6.11 -0.05
N GLY A 75 10.16 7.19 0.04
CA GLY A 75 10.26 8.07 1.21
C GLY A 75 9.17 9.14 1.31
N ILE A 76 8.13 9.08 0.48
CA ILE A 76 7.07 10.08 0.45
C ILE A 76 6.18 10.01 1.71
N GLN A 77 5.83 11.20 2.23
CA GLN A 77 5.00 11.35 3.43
C GLN A 77 3.52 11.56 3.11
N ARG A 78 3.19 11.80 1.84
CA ARG A 78 1.83 11.99 1.34
C ARG A 78 1.67 11.23 0.02
N PRO A 79 0.50 10.64 -0.24
CA PRO A 79 0.25 9.99 -1.51
C PRO A 79 0.21 11.01 -2.64
N GLY A 80 0.72 10.61 -3.80
CA GLY A 80 0.57 11.31 -5.06
C GLY A 80 -0.84 11.14 -5.65
N SER A 81 -1.01 11.58 -6.89
CA SER A 81 -2.31 11.61 -7.57
C SER A 81 -2.75 10.28 -8.17
N GLN A 82 -1.83 9.33 -8.43
CA GLN A 82 -2.17 8.08 -9.10
C GLN A 82 -2.49 6.99 -8.07
N VAL A 83 -3.74 6.90 -7.65
CA VAL A 83 -4.26 5.76 -6.87
C VAL A 83 -4.61 4.63 -7.83
N VAL A 84 -4.04 3.44 -7.61
CA VAL A 84 -4.21 2.25 -8.47
C VAL A 84 -5.11 1.18 -7.86
N LEU A 85 -5.38 1.27 -6.55
CA LEU A 85 -6.32 0.41 -5.83
C LEU A 85 -6.79 1.13 -4.57
N SER A 86 -8.08 1.04 -4.25
CA SER A 86 -8.65 1.47 -2.97
C SER A 86 -9.66 0.43 -2.48
N THR A 87 -9.69 0.18 -1.16
CA THR A 87 -10.69 -0.69 -0.52
C THR A 87 -11.81 0.11 0.16
N SER A 88 -11.63 1.40 0.37
CA SER A 88 -12.66 2.32 0.85
C SER A 88 -13.42 2.93 -0.33
N ARG A 89 -14.74 3.06 -0.19
CA ARG A 89 -15.64 3.78 -1.11
C ARG A 89 -16.01 5.12 -0.51
#